data_AF-W3RQL4-F1
#
_entry.id   AF-W3RQL4-F1
#
_cell.length_a   1.000
_cell.length_b   1.000
_cell.length_c   1.000
_cell.angle_alpha   90.00
_cell.angle_beta   90.00
_cell.angle_gamma   90.00
#
_symmetry.space_group_name_H-M   'P 1'
#
loop_
_entity.id
_entity.type
_entity.pdbx_description
1 polymer ?
#
loop_
_entity_poly.entity_id
_entity_poly.type
_entity_poly.pdbx_seq_one_letter_code
_entity_poly.pdbx_strand_id
1 'polypeptide(L)'
;MKDSIEPIADHSASVSLPPAVEYCLSMRTGAIPFQFDLNDLLAKARRQFAGRVGDVSFNLPFVSFSVSPKDHEKQIARELVIRLRDRRVLSAWECCDDCIDNALASLREIRQTLVEKQVELSGAQDGPLYLLIDAMLLGIRQFMTYEEVLRRSPQAPPHPRFDKYCLPEHRQGYFDGLELLRGHLSRCLGQISAIAGMETPKEGLIANYQGPWDKQAYLPG
;
A
#
# COMPACT_ATOMS: atom_id res chain seq x y z
N MET A 1 -15.85 46.38 42.04
CA MET A 1 -14.40 46.13 41.95
C MET A 1 -14.06 44.89 42.77
N LYS A 2 -14.08 43.73 42.11
CA LYS A 2 -13.36 42.48 42.45
C LYS A 2 -13.89 41.41 41.51
N ASP A 3 -13.14 41.19 40.45
CA ASP A 3 -13.34 40.12 39.49
C ASP A 3 -13.10 38.76 40.17
N SER A 4 -13.80 37.74 39.70
CA SER A 4 -13.49 36.33 39.99
C SER A 4 -13.95 35.52 38.80
N ILE A 5 -13.06 35.43 37.80
CA ILE A 5 -13.19 34.56 36.64
C ILE A 5 -12.75 33.18 37.08
N GLU A 6 -13.65 32.20 37.07
CA GLU A 6 -13.29 30.80 37.30
C GLU A 6 -12.49 30.28 36.08
N PRO A 7 -11.36 29.59 36.29
CA PRO A 7 -10.61 29.01 35.18
C PRO A 7 -11.33 27.76 34.67
N ILE A 8 -11.67 27.74 33.38
CA ILE A 8 -12.14 26.54 32.69
C ILE A 8 -11.00 25.51 32.71
N ALA A 9 -11.25 24.36 33.35
CA ALA A 9 -10.28 23.27 33.40
C ALA A 9 -10.05 22.70 32.00
N ASP A 10 -8.80 22.74 31.54
CA ASP A 10 -8.37 22.18 30.27
C ASP A 10 -8.36 20.64 30.35
N HIS A 11 -9.49 20.02 30.01
CA HIS A 11 -9.58 18.57 29.83
C HIS A 11 -8.94 18.15 28.50
N SER A 12 -7.61 18.28 28.45
CA SER A 12 -6.74 17.51 27.56
C SER A 12 -6.80 16.02 27.95
N ALA A 13 -7.94 15.39 27.65
CA ALA A 13 -8.13 13.96 27.83
C ALA A 13 -7.20 13.22 26.86
N SER A 14 -6.03 12.81 27.37
CA SER A 14 -5.20 11.79 26.75
C SER A 14 -6.03 10.51 26.69
N VAL A 15 -6.63 10.26 25.53
CA VAL A 15 -7.38 9.02 25.27
C VAL A 15 -6.37 7.88 25.25
N SER A 16 -6.18 7.25 26.41
CA SER A 16 -5.40 6.03 26.55
C SER A 16 -6.07 4.96 25.72
N LEU A 17 -5.46 4.61 24.59
CA LEU A 17 -5.91 3.51 23.75
C LEU A 17 -5.86 2.19 24.55
N PRO A 18 -6.74 1.21 24.27
CA PRO A 18 -6.67 -0.08 24.94
C PRO A 18 -5.28 -0.73 24.74
N PRO A 19 -4.73 -1.45 25.74
CA PRO A 19 -3.36 -1.98 25.66
C PRO A 19 -3.14 -2.92 24.46
N ALA A 20 -4.19 -3.57 23.94
CA ALA A 20 -4.10 -4.36 22.71
C ALA A 20 -3.74 -3.51 21.47
N VAL A 21 -4.17 -2.25 21.42
CA VAL A 21 -3.83 -1.30 20.33
C VAL A 21 -2.40 -0.81 20.48
N GLU A 22 -1.96 -0.56 21.71
CA GLU A 22 -0.60 -0.15 22.05
C GLU A 22 0.43 -1.25 21.71
N TYR A 23 0.12 -2.52 22.02
CA TYR A 23 0.93 -3.67 21.60
C TYR A 23 0.94 -3.91 20.07
N CYS A 24 -0.14 -3.56 19.35
CA CYS A 24 -0.14 -3.63 17.87
C CYS A 24 0.63 -2.47 17.23
N LEU A 25 0.68 -1.31 17.86
CA LEU A 25 1.55 -0.19 17.47
C LEU A 25 3.03 -0.54 17.72
N SER A 26 3.34 -1.34 18.74
CA SER A 26 4.70 -1.78 19.08
C SER A 26 5.41 -2.67 18.06
N MET A 27 4.76 -3.14 16.98
CA MET A 27 5.39 -3.97 15.94
C MET A 27 5.83 -3.20 14.68
N ARG A 28 5.92 -1.87 14.75
CA ARG A 28 6.40 -1.04 13.62
C ARG A 28 7.45 -0.07 14.09
N THR A 29 8.64 -0.15 13.50
CA THR A 29 9.75 0.75 13.81
C THR A 29 9.72 2.01 12.95
N GLY A 30 9.01 1.98 11.82
CA GLY A 30 9.11 3.00 10.78
C GLY A 30 10.40 2.90 9.97
N ALA A 31 11.20 1.84 10.16
CA ALA A 31 12.36 1.58 9.32
C ALA A 31 11.95 1.30 7.87
N ILE A 32 12.85 1.60 6.94
CA ILE A 32 12.69 1.32 5.51
C ILE A 32 13.64 0.18 5.16
N PRO A 33 13.21 -1.09 5.27
CA PRO A 33 14.11 -2.24 5.10
C PRO A 33 14.53 -2.49 3.65
N PHE A 34 13.78 -1.96 2.67
CA PHE A 34 14.13 -1.93 1.26
C PHE A 34 13.45 -0.73 0.59
N GLN A 35 13.92 -0.37 -0.61
CA GLN A 35 13.32 0.70 -1.43
C GLN A 35 12.75 0.11 -2.72
N PHE A 36 11.60 0.62 -3.16
CA PHE A 36 11.00 0.22 -4.42
C PHE A 36 11.74 0.84 -5.61
N ASP A 37 12.24 0.02 -6.52
CA ASP A 37 12.66 0.46 -7.85
C ASP A 37 11.43 0.61 -8.76
N LEU A 38 11.13 1.82 -9.19
CA LEU A 38 10.09 2.10 -10.19
C LEU A 38 10.66 2.74 -11.46
N ASN A 39 11.97 2.77 -11.65
CA ASN A 39 12.64 3.63 -12.64
C ASN A 39 12.14 3.41 -14.07
N ASP A 40 12.07 2.16 -14.53
CA ASP A 40 11.54 1.81 -15.85
C ASP A 40 10.07 2.18 -16.02
N LEU A 41 9.27 2.04 -14.96
CA LEU A 41 7.84 2.35 -14.95
C LEU A 41 7.62 3.87 -15.00
N LEU A 42 8.39 4.64 -14.24
CA LEU A 42 8.36 6.10 -14.27
C LEU A 42 8.88 6.63 -15.61
N ALA A 43 9.90 6.01 -16.20
CA ALA A 43 10.39 6.34 -17.55
C ALA A 43 9.37 5.97 -18.65
N LYS A 44 8.63 4.87 -18.50
CA LYS A 44 7.47 4.51 -19.37
C LYS A 44 6.36 5.57 -19.23
N ALA A 45 5.97 5.91 -17.99
CA ALA A 45 4.94 6.90 -17.70
C ALA A 45 5.28 8.30 -18.26
N ARG A 46 6.50 8.80 -18.02
CA ARG A 46 7.00 10.07 -18.58
C ARG A 46 6.87 10.07 -20.12
N ARG A 47 7.29 9.01 -20.81
CA ARG A 47 7.19 8.91 -22.28
C ARG A 47 5.75 8.81 -22.79
N GLN A 48 4.87 8.10 -22.09
CA GLN A 48 3.48 7.90 -22.50
C GLN A 48 2.60 9.15 -22.27
N PHE A 49 2.81 9.87 -21.16
CA PHE A 49 1.89 10.93 -20.70
C PHE A 49 2.46 12.36 -20.71
N ALA A 50 3.75 12.57 -21.03
CA ALA A 50 4.31 13.91 -21.17
C ALA A 50 3.53 14.76 -22.19
N GLY A 51 3.24 16.01 -21.82
CA GLY A 51 2.53 16.96 -22.68
C GLY A 51 1.04 16.67 -22.89
N ARG A 52 0.46 15.61 -22.32
CA ARG A 52 -0.98 15.37 -22.37
C ARG A 52 -1.72 16.28 -21.39
N VAL A 53 -2.75 16.95 -21.89
CA VAL A 53 -3.80 17.56 -21.07
C VAL A 53 -4.87 16.50 -20.84
N GLY A 54 -5.40 16.42 -19.62
CA GLY A 54 -6.41 15.44 -19.25
C GLY A 54 -7.14 15.83 -17.96
N ASP A 55 -8.26 15.17 -17.72
CA ASP A 55 -9.24 15.57 -16.71
C ASP A 55 -8.89 15.09 -15.29
N VAL A 56 -8.05 14.05 -15.19
CA VAL A 56 -7.62 13.45 -13.91
C VAL A 56 -6.11 13.62 -13.75
N SER A 57 -5.70 14.23 -12.64
CA SER A 57 -4.29 14.35 -12.27
C SER A 57 -3.82 13.10 -11.52
N PHE A 58 -2.77 12.48 -12.04
CA PHE A 58 -2.14 11.28 -11.48
C PHE A 58 -0.84 11.67 -10.81
N ASN A 59 -0.60 11.06 -9.65
CA ASN A 59 0.61 11.26 -8.86
C ASN A 59 1.25 9.91 -8.59
N LEU A 60 2.47 9.72 -9.09
CA LEU A 60 3.37 8.63 -8.74
C LEU A 60 4.58 9.21 -7.98
N PRO A 61 5.46 8.38 -7.40
CA PRO A 61 6.73 8.87 -6.87
C PRO A 61 7.47 9.70 -7.92
N PHE A 62 7.85 10.92 -7.53
CA PHE A 62 8.63 11.89 -8.33
C PHE A 62 8.00 12.41 -9.64
N VAL A 63 6.79 11.99 -10.03
CA VAL A 63 6.13 12.48 -11.26
C VAL A 63 4.63 12.70 -11.06
N SER A 64 4.13 13.76 -11.68
CA SER A 64 2.70 14.04 -11.82
C SER A 64 2.36 14.30 -13.28
N PHE A 65 1.23 13.80 -13.76
CA PHE A 65 0.77 13.96 -15.14
C PHE A 65 -0.76 13.88 -15.22
N SER A 66 -1.34 14.49 -16.26
CA SER A 66 -2.80 14.51 -16.45
C SER A 66 -3.24 13.55 -17.55
N VAL A 67 -4.33 12.83 -17.32
CA VAL A 67 -4.88 11.84 -18.27
C VAL A 67 -6.40 11.89 -18.30
N SER A 68 -6.98 11.39 -19.39
CA SER A 68 -8.43 11.16 -19.52
C SER A 68 -8.67 9.67 -19.71
N PRO A 69 -9.04 8.92 -18.65
CA PRO A 69 -9.28 7.48 -18.74
C PRO A 69 -10.48 7.15 -19.64
N LYS A 70 -10.39 6.05 -20.39
CA LYS A 70 -11.51 5.55 -21.22
C LYS A 70 -12.58 4.89 -20.35
N ASP A 71 -13.82 4.82 -20.83
CA ASP A 71 -14.93 4.28 -20.03
C ASP A 71 -14.75 2.81 -19.63
N HIS A 72 -14.07 2.00 -20.46
CA HIS A 72 -13.63 0.63 -20.12
C HIS A 72 -12.67 0.62 -18.92
N GLU A 73 -11.71 1.56 -18.88
CA GLU A 73 -10.82 1.72 -17.73
C GLU A 73 -11.60 2.17 -16.49
N LYS A 74 -12.55 3.10 -16.61
CA LYS A 74 -13.41 3.52 -15.49
C LYS A 74 -14.22 2.35 -14.93
N GLN A 75 -14.73 1.47 -15.79
CA GLN A 75 -15.46 0.26 -15.37
C GLN A 75 -14.55 -0.70 -14.57
N ILE A 76 -13.38 -1.03 -15.11
CA ILE A 76 -12.43 -1.94 -14.43
C ILE A 76 -11.87 -1.31 -13.15
N ALA A 77 -11.64 0.00 -13.13
CA ALA A 77 -11.21 0.73 -11.93
C ALA A 77 -12.22 0.64 -10.79
N ARG A 78 -13.53 0.80 -11.06
CA ARG A 78 -14.60 0.62 -10.06
C ARG A 78 -14.56 -0.77 -9.44
N GLU A 79 -14.41 -1.78 -10.28
CA GLU A 79 -14.36 -3.18 -9.83
C GLU A 79 -13.10 -3.45 -8.99
N LEU A 80 -11.95 -2.88 -9.35
CA LEU A 80 -10.74 -2.95 -8.52
C LEU A 80 -10.92 -2.26 -7.17
N VAL A 81 -11.50 -1.07 -7.10
CA VAL A 81 -11.79 -0.40 -5.82
C VAL A 81 -12.66 -1.28 -4.93
N ILE A 82 -13.76 -1.83 -5.47
CA ILE A 82 -14.68 -2.69 -4.73
C ILE A 82 -14.00 -3.99 -4.29
N ARG A 83 -13.26 -4.68 -5.17
CA ARG A 83 -12.62 -5.98 -4.86
C ARG A 83 -11.40 -5.88 -3.95
N LEU A 84 -10.71 -4.75 -3.93
CA LEU A 84 -9.44 -4.58 -3.20
C LEU A 84 -9.60 -3.91 -1.85
N ARG A 85 -10.55 -2.96 -1.68
CA ARG A 85 -10.70 -2.19 -0.44
C ARG A 85 -10.86 -3.07 0.82
N ASP A 86 -11.56 -4.19 0.69
CA ASP A 86 -11.92 -5.09 1.79
C ASP A 86 -10.86 -6.19 2.03
N ARG A 87 -9.81 -6.28 1.19
CA ARG A 87 -8.75 -7.30 1.32
C ARG A 87 -7.93 -7.07 2.58
N ARG A 88 -7.69 -8.14 3.36
CA ARG A 88 -7.05 -8.11 4.69
C ARG A 88 -5.79 -7.25 4.77
N VAL A 89 -4.91 -7.31 3.76
CA VAL A 89 -3.68 -6.49 3.70
C VAL A 89 -3.97 -4.99 3.77
N LEU A 90 -5.07 -4.53 3.16
CA LEU A 90 -5.46 -3.12 3.06
C LEU A 90 -6.52 -2.72 4.10
N SER A 91 -7.28 -3.68 4.65
CA SER A 91 -8.37 -3.43 5.60
C SER A 91 -8.01 -3.67 7.07
N ALA A 92 -7.04 -4.55 7.38
CA ALA A 92 -6.75 -4.98 8.75
C ALA A 92 -5.28 -4.76 9.17
N TRP A 93 -5.11 -4.21 10.39
CA TRP A 93 -3.85 -4.30 11.12
C TRP A 93 -3.56 -5.75 11.52
N GLU A 94 -2.29 -6.12 11.65
CA GLU A 94 -1.88 -7.48 12.05
C GLU A 94 -1.87 -7.67 13.56
N CYS A 95 -2.60 -8.68 14.04
CA CYS A 95 -2.82 -8.94 15.46
C CYS A 95 -3.21 -10.40 15.79
N CYS A 96 -2.46 -11.39 15.29
CA CYS A 96 -2.54 -12.82 15.70
C CYS A 96 -1.36 -13.65 15.15
N ASP A 97 -1.19 -14.87 15.65
CA ASP A 97 -0.04 -15.76 15.36
C ASP A 97 0.13 -16.07 13.86
N ASP A 98 -0.96 -16.39 13.15
CA ASP A 98 -0.95 -16.70 11.71
C ASP A 98 -0.96 -15.46 10.79
N CYS A 99 -0.60 -14.26 11.28
CA CYS A 99 -0.75 -13.03 10.50
C CYS A 99 0.03 -13.02 9.18
N ILE A 100 1.28 -13.51 9.19
CA ILE A 100 2.18 -13.50 8.04
C ILE A 100 1.58 -14.33 6.88
N ASP A 101 1.16 -15.56 7.14
CA ASP A 101 0.59 -16.43 6.12
C ASP A 101 -0.75 -15.90 5.58
N ASN A 102 -1.59 -15.33 6.45
CA ASN A 102 -2.84 -14.69 6.04
C ASN A 102 -2.61 -13.42 5.20
N ALA A 103 -1.59 -12.62 5.51
CA ALA A 103 -1.20 -11.46 4.71
C ALA A 103 -0.62 -11.90 3.36
N LEU A 104 0.27 -12.91 3.32
CA LEU A 104 0.81 -13.48 2.09
C LEU A 104 -0.28 -14.12 1.21
N ALA A 105 -1.27 -14.80 1.80
CA ALA A 105 -2.44 -15.32 1.08
C ALA A 105 -3.23 -14.16 0.44
N SER A 106 -3.57 -13.14 1.21
CA SER A 106 -4.27 -11.95 0.71
C SER A 106 -3.48 -11.20 -0.37
N LEU A 107 -2.15 -11.13 -0.29
CA LEU A 107 -1.30 -10.58 -1.37
C LEU A 107 -1.35 -11.42 -2.65
N ARG A 108 -1.42 -12.76 -2.55
CA ARG A 108 -1.57 -13.64 -3.71
C ARG A 108 -2.92 -13.42 -4.40
N GLU A 109 -4.00 -13.26 -3.64
CA GLU A 109 -5.34 -12.92 -4.16
C GLU A 109 -5.39 -11.54 -4.85
N ILE A 110 -4.76 -10.53 -4.24
CA ILE A 110 -4.60 -9.20 -4.83
C ILE A 110 -3.83 -9.32 -6.16
N ARG A 111 -2.69 -10.03 -6.16
CA ARG A 111 -1.87 -10.25 -7.37
C ARG A 111 -2.66 -10.96 -8.47
N GLN A 112 -3.43 -11.99 -8.13
CA GLN A 112 -4.30 -12.70 -9.08
C GLN A 112 -5.34 -11.74 -9.68
N THR A 113 -6.07 -11.01 -8.84
CA THR A 113 -7.10 -10.03 -9.27
C THR A 113 -6.49 -8.97 -10.21
N LEU A 114 -5.30 -8.46 -9.89
CA LEU A 114 -4.59 -7.48 -10.72
C LEU A 114 -4.19 -8.06 -12.09
N VAL A 115 -3.66 -9.30 -12.13
CA VAL A 115 -3.30 -9.97 -13.40
C VAL A 115 -4.54 -10.26 -14.26
N GLU A 116 -5.64 -10.73 -13.66
CA GLU A 116 -6.93 -10.89 -14.35
C GLU A 116 -7.36 -9.57 -15.02
N LYS A 117 -7.25 -8.44 -14.31
CA LYS A 117 -7.58 -7.13 -14.87
C LYS A 117 -6.57 -6.61 -15.91
N GLN A 118 -5.29 -7.04 -15.88
CA GLN A 118 -4.38 -6.76 -17.01
C GLN A 118 -4.82 -7.49 -18.29
N VAL A 119 -5.33 -8.72 -18.19
CA VAL A 119 -5.85 -9.46 -19.34
C VAL A 119 -7.10 -8.78 -19.92
N GLU A 120 -8.02 -8.31 -19.07
CA GLU A 120 -9.18 -7.51 -19.50
C GLU A 120 -8.81 -6.14 -20.10
N LEU A 121 -7.63 -5.61 -19.75
CA LEU A 121 -7.06 -4.38 -20.31
C LEU A 121 -6.04 -4.65 -21.44
N SER A 122 -5.97 -5.86 -21.99
CA SER A 122 -5.00 -6.24 -23.03
C SER A 122 -5.06 -5.36 -24.30
N GLY A 123 -6.20 -4.77 -24.62
CA GLY A 123 -6.37 -3.77 -25.69
C GLY A 123 -6.04 -2.32 -25.31
N ALA A 124 -5.57 -2.08 -24.08
CA ALA A 124 -5.35 -0.75 -23.49
C ALA A 124 -4.07 -0.70 -22.60
N GLN A 125 -3.00 -1.38 -23.01
CA GLN A 125 -1.75 -1.52 -22.24
C GLN A 125 -0.97 -0.19 -22.03
N ASP A 126 -1.24 0.82 -22.87
CA ASP A 126 -0.75 2.19 -22.71
C ASP A 126 -1.72 3.10 -21.92
N GLY A 127 -2.77 2.51 -21.34
CA GLY A 127 -3.77 3.20 -20.53
C GLY A 127 -3.26 3.53 -19.11
N PRO A 128 -3.70 4.66 -18.53
CA PRO A 128 -3.31 5.04 -17.18
C PRO A 128 -3.69 4.00 -16.10
N LEU A 129 -4.80 3.26 -16.28
CA LEU A 129 -5.14 2.19 -15.33
C LEU A 129 -4.15 1.03 -15.41
N TYR A 130 -3.71 0.65 -16.61
CA TYR A 130 -2.73 -0.42 -16.80
C TYR A 130 -1.41 -0.07 -16.11
N LEU A 131 -0.96 1.19 -16.20
CA LEU A 131 0.23 1.67 -15.51
C LEU A 131 0.13 1.56 -13.97
N LEU A 132 -1.02 1.88 -13.37
CA LEU A 132 -1.22 1.72 -11.93
C LEU A 132 -1.22 0.24 -11.51
N ILE A 133 -1.78 -0.64 -12.33
CA ILE A 133 -1.74 -2.10 -12.09
C ILE A 133 -0.30 -2.62 -12.22
N ASP A 134 0.47 -2.19 -13.24
CA ASP A 134 1.90 -2.48 -13.37
C ASP A 134 2.65 -2.06 -12.10
N ALA A 135 2.37 -0.88 -11.54
CA ALA A 135 3.01 -0.38 -10.32
C ALA A 135 2.68 -1.25 -9.10
N MET A 136 1.40 -1.56 -8.87
CA MET A 136 0.97 -2.43 -7.76
C MET A 136 1.59 -3.84 -7.87
N LEU A 137 1.63 -4.43 -9.07
CA LEU A 137 2.23 -5.73 -9.32
C LEU A 137 3.76 -5.72 -9.12
N LEU A 138 4.43 -4.64 -9.52
CA LEU A 138 5.87 -4.45 -9.33
C LEU A 138 6.21 -4.29 -7.83
N GLY A 139 5.42 -3.51 -7.08
CA GLY A 139 5.55 -3.39 -5.62
C GLY A 139 5.36 -4.72 -4.91
N ILE A 140 4.31 -5.49 -5.25
CA ILE A 140 4.08 -6.84 -4.71
C ILE A 140 5.27 -7.76 -5.05
N ARG A 141 5.78 -7.72 -6.29
CA ARG A 141 6.94 -8.55 -6.69
C ARG A 141 8.17 -8.24 -5.85
N GLN A 142 8.52 -6.97 -5.67
CA GLN A 142 9.70 -6.56 -4.89
C GLN A 142 9.57 -6.93 -3.40
N PHE A 143 8.39 -6.73 -2.81
CA PHE A 143 8.13 -7.18 -1.44
C PHE A 143 8.26 -8.71 -1.30
N MET A 144 7.72 -9.49 -2.24
CA MET A 144 7.88 -10.96 -2.21
C MET A 144 9.35 -11.37 -2.36
N THR A 145 10.14 -10.70 -3.20
CA THR A 145 11.59 -10.93 -3.29
C THR A 145 12.31 -10.60 -1.98
N TYR A 146 11.92 -9.52 -1.30
CA TYR A 146 12.44 -9.16 0.01
C TYR A 146 12.06 -10.19 1.09
N GLU A 147 10.82 -10.68 1.12
CA GLU A 147 10.37 -11.77 2.01
C GLU A 147 11.16 -13.07 1.80
N GLU A 148 11.44 -13.42 0.55
CA GLU A 148 12.30 -14.56 0.22
C GLU A 148 13.74 -14.37 0.73
N VAL A 149 14.29 -13.15 0.68
CA VAL A 149 15.63 -12.84 1.22
C VAL A 149 15.66 -13.00 2.74
N LEU A 150 14.66 -12.49 3.47
CA LEU A 150 14.52 -12.69 4.92
C LEU A 150 14.49 -14.19 5.29
N ARG A 151 13.83 -15.01 4.48
CA ARG A 151 13.74 -16.46 4.71
C ARG A 151 14.99 -17.27 4.36
N ARG A 152 15.91 -16.71 3.56
CA ARG A 152 17.15 -17.37 3.13
C ARG A 152 18.35 -17.12 4.07
N SER A 153 18.13 -16.42 5.19
CA SER A 153 19.19 -16.07 6.14
C SER A 153 19.94 -17.32 6.67
N PRO A 154 21.29 -17.32 6.83
CA PRO A 154 22.10 -18.54 6.71
C PRO A 154 22.10 -19.53 7.88
N GLN A 155 21.12 -19.45 8.80
CA GLN A 155 21.17 -20.11 10.12
C GLN A 155 19.90 -20.91 10.48
N ALA A 156 18.98 -21.15 9.54
CA ALA A 156 17.67 -21.78 9.81
C ALA A 156 17.63 -23.33 9.65
N PRO A 157 17.28 -24.11 10.70
CA PRO A 157 16.92 -25.54 10.61
C PRO A 157 15.40 -25.78 10.36
N PRO A 158 14.93 -27.00 9.97
CA PRO A 158 13.69 -27.14 9.16
C PRO A 158 12.47 -27.94 9.72
N HIS A 159 11.26 -27.37 9.50
CA HIS A 159 9.86 -27.84 9.65
C HIS A 159 9.38 -29.18 9.08
N PRO A 160 8.98 -30.09 9.97
CA PRO A 160 7.82 -30.95 9.77
C PRO A 160 6.42 -30.27 9.81
N ARG A 161 6.26 -28.95 10.09
CA ARG A 161 4.94 -28.23 10.02
C ARG A 161 4.98 -26.67 9.95
N PHE A 162 5.74 -26.00 10.82
CA PHE A 162 6.11 -24.56 10.84
C PHE A 162 7.33 -24.44 11.80
N ASP A 163 8.55 -24.06 11.39
CA ASP A 163 9.73 -24.20 12.31
C ASP A 163 10.07 -22.97 13.10
N LYS A 164 10.66 -23.27 14.26
CA LYS A 164 11.66 -22.51 15.01
C LYS A 164 12.01 -21.19 14.38
N TYR A 165 11.15 -20.24 14.69
CA TYR A 165 11.47 -18.83 14.79
C TYR A 165 12.11 -18.26 13.52
N CYS A 166 11.24 -17.73 12.66
CA CYS A 166 11.57 -16.48 12.00
C CYS A 166 12.06 -15.52 13.11
N LEU A 167 13.35 -15.17 13.11
CA LEU A 167 13.97 -14.40 14.19
C LEU A 167 13.15 -13.12 14.44
N PRO A 168 13.09 -12.58 15.67
CA PRO A 168 12.33 -11.35 15.94
C PRO A 168 12.69 -10.21 14.97
N GLU A 169 13.95 -10.13 14.55
CA GLU A 169 14.47 -9.21 13.53
C GLU A 169 13.88 -9.47 12.13
N HIS A 170 13.76 -10.74 11.71
CA HIS A 170 13.11 -11.10 10.45
C HIS A 170 11.60 -10.83 10.48
N ARG A 171 10.94 -11.07 11.63
CA ARG A 171 9.52 -10.74 11.83
C ARG A 171 9.28 -9.24 11.77
N GLN A 172 10.17 -8.45 12.38
CA GLN A 172 10.11 -6.99 12.34
C GLN A 172 10.35 -6.46 10.92
N GLY A 173 11.39 -6.95 10.24
CA GLY A 173 11.67 -6.61 8.84
C GLY A 173 10.51 -6.94 7.90
N TYR A 174 9.85 -8.08 8.10
CA TYR A 174 8.62 -8.42 7.36
C TYR A 174 7.52 -7.38 7.57
N PHE A 175 7.21 -7.00 8.83
CA PHE A 175 6.14 -6.05 9.11
C PHE A 175 6.46 -4.63 8.62
N ASP A 176 7.69 -4.15 8.80
CA ASP A 176 8.12 -2.85 8.27
C ASP A 176 8.07 -2.85 6.73
N GLY A 177 8.51 -3.94 6.07
CA GLY A 177 8.41 -4.09 4.61
C GLY A 177 6.97 -4.21 4.10
N LEU A 178 6.08 -4.85 4.85
CA LEU A 178 4.66 -4.96 4.52
C LEU A 178 3.95 -3.61 4.70
N GLU A 179 4.35 -2.81 5.68
CA GLU A 179 3.85 -1.45 5.89
C GLU A 179 4.18 -0.55 4.68
N LEU A 180 5.41 -0.64 4.15
CA LEU A 180 5.78 0.03 2.89
C LEU A 180 4.89 -0.41 1.72
N LEU A 181 4.63 -1.72 1.60
CA LEU A 181 3.76 -2.25 0.54
C LEU A 181 2.30 -1.79 0.73
N ARG A 182 1.75 -1.79 1.95
CA ARG A 182 0.42 -1.25 2.25
C ARG A 182 0.31 0.22 1.83
N GLY A 183 1.32 1.02 2.19
CA GLY A 183 1.41 2.42 1.81
C GLY A 183 1.50 2.63 0.29
N HIS A 184 2.21 1.76 -0.43
CA HIS A 184 2.29 1.78 -1.89
C HIS A 184 0.93 1.43 -2.53
N LEU A 185 0.36 0.27 -2.18
CA LEU A 185 -0.89 -0.23 -2.73
C LEU A 185 -2.07 0.70 -2.44
N SER A 186 -2.14 1.29 -1.24
CA SER A 186 -3.22 2.20 -0.85
C SER A 186 -3.19 3.53 -1.59
N ARG A 187 -2.00 4.06 -1.91
CA ARG A 187 -1.85 5.25 -2.76
C ARG A 187 -2.24 4.95 -4.20
N CYS A 188 -1.79 3.82 -4.75
CA CYS A 188 -2.26 3.33 -6.06
C CYS A 188 -3.79 3.20 -6.09
N LEU A 189 -4.40 2.59 -5.07
CA LEU A 189 -5.87 2.42 -4.99
C LEU A 189 -6.62 3.76 -4.88
N GLY A 190 -6.03 4.76 -4.23
CA GLY A 190 -6.53 6.15 -4.25
C GLY A 190 -6.54 6.75 -5.67
N GLN A 191 -5.46 6.56 -6.45
CA GLN A 191 -5.43 6.98 -7.85
C GLN A 191 -6.44 6.19 -8.72
N ILE A 192 -6.61 4.88 -8.49
CA ILE A 192 -7.64 4.06 -9.17
C ILE A 192 -9.06 4.55 -8.82
N SER A 193 -9.30 5.01 -7.58
CA SER A 193 -10.59 5.59 -7.17
C SER A 193 -10.91 6.87 -7.95
N ALA A 194 -9.90 7.71 -8.20
CA ALA A 194 -10.05 8.88 -9.06
C ALA A 194 -10.38 8.51 -10.52
N ILE A 195 -9.78 7.44 -11.08
CA ILE A 195 -10.18 6.89 -12.40
C ILE A 195 -11.64 6.45 -12.40
N ALA A 196 -12.05 5.71 -11.37
CA ALA A 196 -13.37 5.13 -11.25
C ALA A 196 -14.49 6.20 -11.18
N GLY A 197 -14.13 7.44 -10.83
CA GLY A 197 -15.08 8.49 -10.44
C GLY A 197 -15.73 8.19 -9.09
N MET A 198 -14.99 7.53 -8.18
CA MET A 198 -15.44 7.12 -6.86
C MET A 198 -14.70 7.92 -5.78
N GLU A 199 -15.35 8.11 -4.64
CA GLU A 199 -14.61 8.53 -3.44
C GLU A 199 -13.59 7.45 -3.05
N THR A 200 -12.39 7.88 -2.66
CA THR A 200 -11.37 6.99 -2.09
C THR A 200 -11.93 6.29 -0.84
N PRO A 201 -11.71 4.98 -0.65
CA PRO A 201 -12.14 4.27 0.56
C PRO A 201 -11.64 4.97 1.84
N LYS A 202 -12.58 5.38 2.69
CA LYS A 202 -12.33 6.04 3.99
C LYS A 202 -12.20 5.04 5.16
N GLU A 203 -12.32 3.74 4.84
CA GLU A 203 -12.36 2.62 5.78
C GLU A 203 -11.04 1.83 5.71
N GLY A 204 -10.71 1.12 6.80
CA GLY A 204 -9.50 0.30 6.88
C GLY A 204 -8.21 1.13 6.90
N LEU A 205 -7.11 0.53 6.43
CA LEU A 205 -5.79 1.18 6.45
C LEU A 205 -5.61 2.16 5.28
N ILE A 206 -6.42 2.02 4.23
CA ILE A 206 -6.31 2.81 2.99
C ILE A 206 -6.36 4.31 3.29
N ALA A 207 -7.24 4.73 4.20
CA ALA A 207 -7.35 6.13 4.64
C ALA A 207 -6.04 6.69 5.23
N ASN A 208 -5.29 5.88 5.97
CA ASN A 208 -4.09 6.30 6.70
C ASN A 208 -2.88 6.59 5.78
N TYR A 209 -2.90 6.09 4.55
CA TYR A 209 -1.82 6.28 3.58
C TYR A 209 -2.15 7.27 2.44
N GLN A 210 -3.33 7.90 2.48
CA GLN A 210 -3.67 8.95 1.50
C GLN A 210 -2.84 10.20 1.76
N GLY A 211 -2.37 10.84 0.69
CA GLY A 211 -1.48 12.00 0.76
C GLY A 211 -0.22 11.81 -0.08
N PRO A 212 0.87 12.54 0.20
CA PRO A 212 2.09 12.46 -0.60
C PRO A 212 2.75 11.08 -0.52
N TRP A 213 3.45 10.71 -1.60
CA TRP A 213 4.34 9.57 -1.63
C TRP A 213 5.52 9.82 -0.69
N ASP A 214 5.79 8.88 0.21
CA ASP A 214 7.03 8.89 0.98
C ASP A 214 8.19 8.57 0.04
N LYS A 215 8.95 9.60 -0.33
CA LYS A 215 10.07 9.51 -1.26
C LYS A 215 11.21 8.63 -0.74
N GLN A 216 11.32 8.40 0.57
CA GLN A 216 12.39 7.58 1.13
C GLN A 216 12.17 6.08 0.84
N ALA A 217 10.93 5.67 0.60
CA ALA A 217 10.57 4.29 0.25
C ALA A 217 10.84 3.92 -1.24
N TYR A 218 11.38 4.83 -2.05
CA TYR A 218 11.60 4.63 -3.49
C TYR A 218 13.04 4.98 -3.87
N LEU A 219 13.62 4.23 -4.81
CA LEU A 219 14.87 4.66 -5.45
C LEU A 219 14.63 5.96 -6.24
N PRO A 220 15.56 6.93 -6.19
CA PRO A 220 15.48 8.12 -7.02
C PRO A 220 15.74 7.76 -8.50
N GLY A 221 14.92 8.31 -9.40
CA GLY A 221 15.04 8.18 -10.86
C GLY A 221 14.72 9.47 -11.59
#